data_AF-A0A1X1TQ84-F1
#
_entry.id   AF-A0A1X1TQ84-F1
#
_cell.length_a   1.000
_cell.length_b   1.000
_cell.length_c   1.000
_cell.angle_alpha   90.00
_cell.angle_beta   90.00
_cell.angle_gamma   90.00
#
_symmetry.space_group_name_H-M   'P 1'
#
loop_
_entity.id
_entity.type
_entity.pdbx_description
1 polymer ?
#
loop_
_entity_poly.entity_id
_entity_poly.type
_entity_poly.pdbx_seq_one_letter_code
_entity_poly.pdbx_strand_id
1 'polypeptide(L)'
;MKTTRLRVVLRDVEPAVVRVIDVPASATLPELHAVLQVAIGWTDSHLHQFVTPTATYGMKIPGAEVWPEDQRDETGASLTDLGVGFEYLYDLGDDWTHDIEVLGPGGPAPGCVDGSGACPPEDCGGPGGYTELLEVLADPTRPDHERTRGWVGNRLRPFDKAATDQRVRNVVGAVPESVRLLLDLAADGIRLTPGGRLPRTVVRSMQQHRPHWHILGRPAATEDNLPALAVLHDLLRQVGLLRLRHGVLTPTRAADDDQAVMRRLRSAFSPNTFGTEIIELTIAVLAAHGPLDELKLAERVHRLLGHGWQRDGQPLTLHDVRMAIAKQSSIMRGLDLLDDADWHACTAGPSARSLLPRAEMLAEFLTYDE
;
A
#
# COMPACT_ATOMS: atom_id res chain seq x y z
N MET A 1 -15.57 5.03 -10.97
CA MET A 1 -15.45 3.66 -10.42
C MET A 1 -16.77 3.29 -9.74
N LYS A 2 -17.29 2.08 -9.93
CA LYS A 2 -18.46 1.58 -9.16
C LYS A 2 -17.99 0.98 -7.85
N THR A 3 -18.75 1.17 -6.78
CA THR A 3 -18.46 0.61 -5.46
C THR A 3 -19.59 -0.29 -4.97
N THR A 4 -19.23 -1.18 -4.05
CA THR A 4 -20.16 -2.01 -3.28
C THR A 4 -19.96 -1.70 -1.80
N ARG A 5 -21.06 -1.69 -1.03
CA ARG A 5 -21.03 -1.50 0.41
C ARG A 5 -20.93 -2.83 1.13
N LEU A 6 -19.98 -2.91 2.06
CA LEU A 6 -19.77 -4.04 2.94
C LEU A 6 -20.02 -3.63 4.39
N ARG A 7 -20.66 -4.50 5.16
CA ARG A 7 -20.64 -4.48 6.62
C ARG A 7 -19.70 -5.58 7.10
N VAL A 8 -18.75 -5.21 7.94
CA VAL A 8 -17.72 -6.08 8.50
C VAL A 8 -17.91 -6.09 10.01
N VAL A 9 -18.10 -7.26 10.59
CA VAL A 9 -18.25 -7.45 12.04
C VAL A 9 -17.18 -8.41 12.52
N LEU A 10 -16.44 -8.02 13.55
CA LEU A 10 -15.51 -8.93 14.20
C LEU A 10 -16.29 -9.86 15.14
N ARG A 11 -16.13 -11.17 14.96
CA ARG A 11 -16.84 -12.19 15.73
C ARG A 11 -16.23 -12.33 17.13
N ASP A 12 -17.06 -12.69 18.10
CA ASP A 12 -16.66 -13.03 19.48
C ASP A 12 -15.89 -11.92 20.23
N VAL A 13 -16.04 -10.66 19.81
CA VAL A 13 -15.40 -9.50 20.43
C VAL A 13 -16.42 -8.54 21.04
N GLU A 14 -16.21 -8.18 22.30
CA GLU A 14 -16.99 -7.15 23.00
C GLU A 14 -16.08 -6.08 23.64
N PRO A 15 -16.38 -4.77 23.49
CA PRO A 15 -17.50 -4.20 22.73
C PRO A 15 -17.42 -4.47 21.22
N ALA A 16 -18.57 -4.70 20.59
CA ALA A 16 -18.66 -5.03 19.16
C ALA A 16 -17.85 -4.09 18.24
N VAL A 17 -16.95 -4.68 17.46
CA VAL A 17 -16.14 -3.99 16.44
C VAL A 17 -16.80 -4.15 15.08
N VAL A 18 -17.22 -3.02 14.51
CA VAL A 18 -17.97 -2.97 13.24
C VAL A 18 -17.37 -1.92 12.32
N ARG A 19 -17.30 -2.23 11.03
CA ARG A 19 -17.00 -1.27 9.97
C ARG A 19 -18.03 -1.38 8.86
N VAL A 20 -18.47 -0.24 8.33
CA VAL A 20 -19.25 -0.16 7.09
C VAL A 20 -18.42 0.60 6.08
N ILE A 21 -18.03 -0.08 5.00
CA ILE A 21 -17.08 0.44 4.02
C ILE A 21 -17.62 0.29 2.61
N ASP A 22 -17.32 1.28 1.77
CA ASP A 22 -17.53 1.20 0.33
C ASP A 22 -16.19 0.81 -0.32
N VAL A 23 -16.19 -0.25 -1.11
CA VAL A 23 -15.00 -0.78 -1.80
C VAL A 23 -15.24 -0.87 -3.31
N PRO A 24 -14.21 -0.87 -4.18
CA PRO A 24 -14.41 -1.10 -5.60
C PRO A 24 -15.18 -2.41 -5.86
N ALA A 25 -16.25 -2.36 -6.65
CA ALA A 25 -17.06 -3.55 -6.91
C ALA A 25 -16.28 -4.65 -7.67
N SER A 26 -15.21 -4.26 -8.36
CA SER A 26 -14.26 -5.11 -9.08
C SER A 26 -12.97 -5.40 -8.29
N ALA A 27 -12.97 -5.19 -6.97
CA ALA A 27 -11.82 -5.49 -6.14
C ALA A 27 -11.42 -6.96 -6.27
N THR A 28 -10.13 -7.21 -6.51
CA THR A 28 -9.57 -8.55 -6.34
C THR A 28 -9.51 -8.90 -4.85
N LEU A 29 -9.38 -10.17 -4.50
CA LEU A 29 -9.27 -10.56 -3.09
C LEU A 29 -8.05 -9.94 -2.37
N PRO A 30 -6.85 -9.84 -3.00
CA PRO A 30 -5.74 -9.09 -2.41
C PRO A 30 -6.04 -7.60 -2.19
N GLU A 31 -6.80 -6.96 -3.09
CA GLU A 31 -7.22 -5.55 -2.92
C GLU A 31 -8.23 -5.41 -1.77
N LEU A 32 -9.17 -6.35 -1.66
CA LEU A 32 -10.14 -6.39 -0.57
C LEU A 32 -9.45 -6.60 0.78
N HIS A 33 -8.50 -7.53 0.86
CA HIS A 33 -7.67 -7.78 2.04
C HIS A 33 -6.99 -6.50 2.53
N ALA A 34 -6.27 -5.80 1.64
CA ALA A 34 -5.60 -4.55 1.99
C ALA A 34 -6.58 -3.49 2.54
N VAL A 35 -7.78 -3.40 1.98
CA VAL A 35 -8.82 -2.47 2.46
C VAL A 35 -9.36 -2.89 3.83
N LEU A 36 -9.59 -4.19 4.07
CA LEU A 36 -10.05 -4.70 5.36
C LEU A 36 -9.04 -4.42 6.47
N GLN A 37 -7.75 -4.65 6.21
CA GLN A 37 -6.65 -4.38 7.14
C GLN A 37 -6.67 -2.93 7.64
N VAL A 38 -6.71 -1.95 6.73
CA VAL A 38 -6.74 -0.53 7.14
C VAL A 38 -8.08 -0.05 7.68
N ALA A 39 -9.18 -0.72 7.32
CA ALA A 39 -10.51 -0.41 7.83
C ALA A 39 -10.62 -0.82 9.30
N ILE A 40 -10.10 -1.99 9.66
CA ILE A 40 -10.07 -2.47 11.05
C ILE A 40 -9.03 -1.69 11.84
N GLY A 41 -7.79 -1.62 11.33
CA GLY A 41 -6.65 -0.93 11.94
C GLY A 41 -5.43 -1.82 12.18
N TRP A 42 -5.22 -2.84 11.34
CA TRP A 42 -4.11 -3.79 11.42
C TRP A 42 -3.04 -3.55 10.36
N THR A 43 -1.94 -4.30 10.44
CA THR A 43 -0.71 -4.02 9.69
C THR A 43 -0.32 -5.08 8.65
N ASP A 44 -1.21 -6.03 8.36
CA ASP A 44 -0.96 -7.11 7.41
C ASP A 44 0.30 -7.93 7.76
N SER A 45 0.40 -8.30 9.04
CA SER A 45 1.54 -9.02 9.62
C SER A 45 1.37 -10.54 9.54
N HIS A 46 0.14 -11.02 9.33
CA HIS A 46 -0.22 -12.43 9.43
C HIS A 46 -0.93 -12.94 8.17
N LEU A 47 -1.02 -14.27 8.05
CA LEU A 47 -1.78 -14.91 6.98
C LEU A 47 -3.28 -14.65 7.12
N HIS A 48 -3.98 -14.65 5.99
CA HIS A 48 -5.42 -14.48 5.92
C HIS A 48 -6.08 -15.44 4.92
N GLN A 49 -7.39 -15.61 5.05
CA GLN A 49 -8.23 -16.37 4.13
C GLN A 49 -9.64 -15.77 4.02
N PHE A 50 -10.29 -15.97 2.87
CA PHE A 50 -11.71 -15.71 2.66
C PHE A 50 -12.44 -17.05 2.57
N VAL A 51 -13.50 -17.23 3.36
CA VAL A 51 -14.23 -18.50 3.44
C VAL A 51 -15.68 -18.28 3.01
N THR A 52 -16.14 -19.13 2.11
CA THR A 52 -17.53 -19.23 1.66
C THR A 52 -18.05 -20.64 1.95
N PRO A 53 -19.36 -20.90 1.88
CA PRO A 53 -19.89 -22.25 2.06
C PRO A 53 -19.36 -23.31 1.07
N THR A 54 -18.70 -22.89 -0.03
CA THR A 54 -18.28 -23.79 -1.12
C THR A 54 -16.80 -23.71 -1.46
N ALA A 55 -16.05 -22.81 -0.84
CA ALA A 55 -14.65 -22.57 -1.16
C ALA A 55 -13.95 -21.72 -0.10
N THR A 56 -12.67 -22.00 0.10
CA THR A 56 -11.71 -21.16 0.82
C THR A 56 -10.73 -20.57 -0.17
N TYR A 57 -10.50 -19.26 -0.09
CA TYR A 57 -9.52 -18.54 -0.89
C TYR A 57 -8.42 -18.03 0.04
N GLY A 58 -7.17 -18.24 -0.33
CA GLY A 58 -6.05 -17.75 0.46
C GLY A 58 -4.78 -17.65 -0.38
N MET A 59 -3.74 -17.07 0.22
CA MET A 59 -2.44 -16.95 -0.44
C MET A 59 -1.83 -18.32 -0.75
N LYS A 60 -1.34 -18.49 -1.98
CA LYS A 60 -0.55 -19.66 -2.35
C LYS A 60 0.87 -19.50 -1.84
N ILE A 61 1.26 -20.29 -0.83
CA ILE A 61 2.61 -20.25 -0.27
C ILE A 61 3.51 -21.26 -1.01
N PRO A 62 4.58 -20.83 -1.69
CA PRO A 62 5.52 -21.74 -2.34
C PRO A 62 6.16 -22.70 -1.34
N GLY A 63 6.11 -24.00 -1.64
CA GLY A 63 6.71 -25.05 -0.79
C GLY A 63 5.85 -25.48 0.42
N ALA A 64 4.69 -24.86 0.64
CA ALA A 64 3.70 -25.32 1.60
C ALA A 64 2.67 -26.21 0.88
N GLU A 65 2.99 -27.49 0.72
CA GLU A 65 2.05 -28.53 0.23
C GLU A 65 0.96 -28.89 1.26
N VAL A 66 0.85 -28.13 2.36
CA VAL A 66 0.10 -28.48 3.58
C VAL A 66 -1.31 -27.86 3.61
N TRP A 67 -1.64 -27.00 2.66
CA TRP A 67 -2.97 -26.41 2.59
C TRP A 67 -4.01 -27.43 2.10
N PRO A 68 -5.27 -27.35 2.55
CA PRO A 68 -6.35 -28.21 2.07
C PRO A 68 -6.43 -28.23 0.54
N GLU A 69 -6.69 -29.40 -0.06
CA GLU A 69 -6.76 -29.57 -1.53
C GLU A 69 -7.80 -28.65 -2.20
N ASP A 70 -8.78 -28.16 -1.43
CA ASP A 70 -9.87 -27.29 -1.89
C ASP A 70 -9.56 -25.78 -1.75
N GLN A 71 -8.40 -25.39 -1.20
CA GLN A 71 -8.00 -23.98 -1.16
C GLN A 71 -7.71 -23.45 -2.56
N ARG A 72 -8.35 -22.33 -2.91
CA ARG A 72 -8.18 -21.61 -4.17
C ARG A 72 -7.20 -20.45 -4.00
N ASP A 73 -6.44 -20.17 -5.06
CA ASP A 73 -5.55 -19.01 -5.12
C ASP A 73 -6.37 -17.72 -5.19
N GLU A 74 -6.20 -16.84 -4.19
CA GLU A 74 -6.94 -15.58 -4.11
C GLU A 74 -6.61 -14.60 -5.25
N THR A 75 -5.43 -14.70 -5.86
CA THR A 75 -4.97 -13.75 -6.88
C THR A 75 -5.78 -13.82 -8.17
N GLY A 76 -6.46 -14.94 -8.42
CA GLY A 76 -7.37 -15.16 -9.53
C GLY A 76 -8.83 -14.85 -9.23
N ALA A 77 -9.15 -14.43 -8.01
CA ALA A 77 -10.51 -14.22 -7.54
C ALA A 77 -10.79 -12.75 -7.17
N SER A 78 -12.08 -12.46 -7.05
CA SER A 78 -12.62 -11.13 -6.82
C SER A 78 -13.74 -11.16 -5.78
N LEU A 79 -14.11 -9.98 -5.27
CA LEU A 79 -15.22 -9.83 -4.32
C LEU A 79 -16.52 -10.50 -4.82
N THR A 80 -16.78 -10.47 -6.13
CA THR A 80 -17.99 -11.10 -6.69
C THR A 80 -18.01 -12.62 -6.58
N ASP A 81 -16.85 -13.26 -6.47
CA ASP A 81 -16.74 -14.72 -6.31
C ASP A 81 -17.12 -15.18 -4.90
N LEU A 82 -17.16 -14.26 -3.92
CA LEU A 82 -17.49 -14.56 -2.52
C LEU A 82 -18.99 -14.58 -2.22
N GLY A 83 -19.83 -14.09 -3.13
CA GLY A 83 -21.28 -13.98 -2.93
C GLY A 83 -21.69 -12.78 -2.06
N VAL A 84 -22.84 -12.88 -1.39
CA VAL A 84 -23.43 -11.78 -0.59
C VAL A 84 -23.08 -11.84 0.90
N GLY A 85 -22.51 -12.95 1.36
CA GLY A 85 -22.08 -13.15 2.74
C GLY A 85 -20.94 -14.18 2.79
N PHE A 86 -19.86 -13.83 3.49
CA PHE A 86 -18.65 -14.65 3.59
C PHE A 86 -17.87 -14.30 4.85
N GLU A 87 -16.94 -15.17 5.22
CA GLU A 87 -16.04 -14.94 6.34
C GLU A 87 -14.68 -14.45 5.83
N TYR A 88 -14.05 -13.56 6.59
CA TYR A 88 -12.66 -13.20 6.42
C TYR A 88 -11.90 -13.53 7.71
N LEU A 89 -10.96 -14.45 7.60
CA LEU A 89 -10.12 -14.88 8.69
C LEU A 89 -8.75 -14.20 8.56
N TYR A 90 -8.33 -13.49 9.59
CA TYR A 90 -7.01 -12.87 9.68
C TYR A 90 -6.27 -13.42 10.90
N ASP A 91 -4.96 -13.60 10.75
CA ASP A 91 -4.09 -14.25 11.73
C ASP A 91 -4.57 -15.66 12.11
N LEU A 92 -4.08 -16.66 11.38
CA LEU A 92 -4.42 -18.06 11.64
C LEU A 92 -3.88 -18.59 12.99
N GLY A 93 -3.07 -17.79 13.70
CA GLY A 93 -2.68 -18.07 15.08
C GLY A 93 -3.72 -17.58 16.09
N ASP A 94 -4.14 -16.33 15.98
CA ASP A 94 -5.08 -15.66 16.90
C ASP A 94 -6.58 -15.82 16.51
N ASP A 95 -6.86 -16.30 15.31
CA ASP A 95 -8.18 -16.66 14.78
C ASP A 95 -9.18 -15.49 14.69
N TRP A 96 -8.74 -14.33 14.16
CA TRP A 96 -9.62 -13.17 13.99
C TRP A 96 -10.62 -13.36 12.85
N THR A 97 -11.80 -13.87 13.20
CA THR A 97 -12.89 -14.12 12.23
C THR A 97 -13.80 -12.90 12.06
N HIS A 98 -14.04 -12.52 10.80
CA HIS A 98 -14.92 -11.41 10.43
C HIS A 98 -16.10 -11.93 9.63
N ASP A 99 -17.31 -11.57 10.06
CA ASP A 99 -18.53 -11.74 9.29
C ASP A 99 -18.71 -10.57 8.33
N ILE A 100 -18.68 -10.85 7.02
CA ILE A 100 -18.81 -9.83 5.98
C ILE A 100 -20.11 -10.02 5.21
N GLU A 101 -20.91 -8.95 5.15
CA GLU A 101 -22.18 -8.88 4.42
C GLU A 101 -22.12 -7.80 3.33
N VAL A 102 -22.53 -8.17 2.11
CA VAL A 102 -22.69 -7.23 0.99
C VAL A 102 -24.06 -6.56 1.09
N LEU A 103 -24.08 -5.28 1.45
CA LEU A 103 -25.32 -4.51 1.61
C LEU A 103 -25.91 -3.99 0.28
N GLY A 104 -25.14 -4.09 -0.81
CA GLY A 104 -25.54 -3.64 -2.15
C GLY A 104 -24.62 -2.54 -2.71
N PRO A 105 -25.10 -1.71 -3.65
CA PRO A 105 -24.31 -0.62 -4.23
C PRO A 105 -23.83 0.38 -3.17
N GLY A 106 -22.56 0.75 -3.25
CA GLY A 106 -21.96 1.75 -2.36
C GLY A 106 -22.11 3.18 -2.88
N GLY A 107 -21.46 4.12 -2.18
CA GLY A 107 -21.40 5.54 -2.54
C GLY A 107 -20.52 5.83 -3.77
N PRO A 108 -20.40 7.11 -4.16
CA PRO A 108 -19.69 7.49 -5.39
C PRO A 108 -18.17 7.26 -5.34
N ALA A 109 -17.61 7.01 -4.16
CA ALA A 109 -16.19 6.75 -3.93
C ALA A 109 -16.01 5.70 -2.83
N PRO A 110 -14.90 4.94 -2.84
CA PRO A 110 -14.53 4.07 -1.73
C PRO A 110 -14.27 4.88 -0.47
N GLY A 111 -14.47 4.25 0.69
CA GLY A 111 -14.29 4.92 1.97
C GLY A 111 -14.98 4.21 3.13
N CYS A 112 -14.87 4.80 4.32
CA CYS A 112 -15.54 4.35 5.52
C CYS A 112 -16.80 5.19 5.78
N VAL A 113 -17.94 4.51 5.77
CA VAL A 113 -19.28 5.10 5.86
C VAL A 113 -19.78 5.11 7.30
N ASP A 114 -19.43 4.12 8.10
CA ASP A 114 -19.80 4.01 9.51
C ASP A 114 -18.89 3.01 10.24
N GLY A 115 -18.96 2.99 11.57
CA GLY A 115 -18.28 1.98 12.37
C GLY A 115 -18.30 2.25 13.87
N SER A 116 -17.88 1.26 14.64
CA SER A 116 -17.79 1.31 16.10
C SER A 116 -16.77 0.32 16.62
N GLY A 117 -16.34 0.48 17.87
CA GLY A 117 -15.42 -0.44 18.52
C GLY A 117 -13.96 -0.22 18.13
N ALA A 118 -13.09 -0.22 19.15
CA ALA A 118 -11.65 -0.10 18.98
C ALA A 118 -11.09 -1.32 18.27
N CYS A 119 -10.06 -1.14 17.45
CA CYS A 119 -9.31 -2.26 16.87
C CYS A 119 -8.61 -3.03 17.99
N PRO A 120 -8.75 -4.37 18.08
CA PRO A 120 -7.88 -5.18 18.93
C PRO A 120 -6.42 -5.00 18.48
N PRO A 121 -5.46 -4.76 19.39
CA PRO A 121 -4.05 -4.70 19.02
C PRO A 121 -3.58 -6.02 18.37
N GLU A 122 -2.71 -5.93 17.37
CA GLU A 122 -1.99 -7.11 16.84
C GLU A 122 -1.33 -7.89 17.99
N ASP A 123 -1.29 -9.22 17.85
CA ASP A 123 -0.71 -10.18 18.79
C ASP A 123 -1.28 -10.11 20.23
N CYS A 124 -2.54 -9.70 20.40
CA CYS A 124 -3.17 -9.68 21.73
C CYS A 124 -3.77 -11.03 22.16
N GLY A 125 -3.64 -12.10 21.36
CA GLY A 125 -4.07 -13.45 21.72
C GLY A 125 -5.53 -13.73 21.36
N GLY A 126 -5.98 -13.23 20.21
CA GLY A 126 -7.32 -13.45 19.70
C GLY A 126 -8.44 -12.81 20.55
N PRO A 127 -9.72 -13.15 20.29
CA PRO A 127 -10.87 -12.55 20.97
C PRO A 127 -10.83 -12.70 22.50
N GLY A 128 -10.36 -13.86 22.99
CA GLY A 128 -10.20 -14.12 24.42
C GLY A 128 -9.13 -13.24 25.06
N GLY A 129 -7.96 -13.13 24.42
CA GLY A 129 -6.86 -12.29 24.90
C GLY A 129 -7.23 -10.79 24.88
N TYR A 130 -8.00 -10.34 23.88
CA TYR A 130 -8.54 -8.98 23.87
C TYR A 130 -9.51 -8.70 25.02
N THR A 131 -10.39 -9.65 25.32
CA THR A 131 -11.33 -9.54 26.46
C THR A 131 -10.55 -9.40 27.78
N GLU A 132 -9.57 -10.29 28.02
CA GLU A 132 -8.72 -10.22 29.22
C GLU A 132 -7.94 -8.90 29.28
N LEU A 133 -7.41 -8.43 28.16
CA LEU A 133 -6.70 -7.16 28.04
C LEU A 133 -7.60 -5.99 28.48
N LEU A 134 -8.85 -5.93 28.02
CA LEU A 134 -9.78 -4.88 28.42
C LEU A 134 -10.11 -4.94 29.91
N GLU A 135 -10.32 -6.13 30.47
CA GLU A 135 -10.56 -6.32 31.91
C GLU A 135 -9.37 -5.86 32.76
N VAL A 136 -8.14 -6.19 32.35
CA VAL A 136 -6.91 -5.76 33.03
C VAL A 136 -6.75 -4.24 32.98
N LEU A 137 -7.02 -3.62 31.83
CA LEU A 137 -6.92 -2.17 31.69
C LEU A 137 -8.01 -1.42 32.46
N ALA A 138 -9.17 -2.04 32.71
CA ALA A 138 -10.26 -1.44 33.46
C ALA A 138 -10.02 -1.41 34.99
N ASP A 139 -9.14 -2.26 35.51
CA ASP A 139 -8.84 -2.37 36.94
C ASP A 139 -7.36 -2.03 37.27
N PRO A 140 -7.07 -0.79 37.70
CA PRO A 140 -5.73 -0.36 38.11
C PRO A 140 -5.13 -1.12 39.31
N THR A 141 -5.94 -1.88 40.05
CA THR A 141 -5.49 -2.63 41.22
C THR A 141 -4.92 -4.01 40.87
N ARG A 142 -5.14 -4.49 39.65
CA ARG A 142 -4.60 -5.79 39.23
C ARG A 142 -3.07 -5.76 39.12
N PRO A 143 -2.38 -6.84 39.52
CA PRO A 143 -0.90 -6.89 39.48
C PRO A 143 -0.29 -6.71 38.08
N ASP A 144 -1.03 -7.06 37.03
CA ASP A 144 -0.64 -7.02 35.62
C ASP A 144 -1.02 -5.71 34.90
N HIS A 145 -1.72 -4.77 35.58
CA HIS A 145 -2.22 -3.54 34.96
C HIS A 145 -1.13 -2.70 34.31
N GLU A 146 -0.09 -2.31 35.05
CA GLU A 146 0.97 -1.42 34.53
C GLU A 146 1.76 -2.07 33.40
N ARG A 147 1.98 -3.39 33.47
CA ARG A 147 2.64 -4.15 32.40
C ARG A 147 1.79 -4.14 31.14
N THR A 148 0.50 -4.42 31.27
CA THR A 148 -0.44 -4.47 30.14
C THR A 148 -0.63 -3.10 29.51
N ARG A 149 -0.79 -2.05 30.34
CA ARG A 149 -0.85 -0.66 29.89
C ARG A 149 0.41 -0.26 29.11
N GLY A 150 1.58 -0.65 29.61
CA GLY A 150 2.86 -0.42 28.91
C GLY A 150 2.98 -1.20 27.60
N TRP A 151 2.53 -2.45 27.56
CA TRP A 151 2.52 -3.26 26.34
C TRP A 151 1.56 -2.70 25.29
N VAL A 152 0.34 -2.35 25.67
CA VAL A 152 -0.66 -1.78 24.75
C VAL A 152 -0.20 -0.44 24.18
N GLY A 153 0.34 0.44 25.03
CA GLY A 153 0.76 1.77 24.61
C GLY A 153 -0.37 2.50 23.88
N ASN A 154 -0.08 3.00 22.68
CA ASN A 154 -1.04 3.72 21.83
C ASN A 154 -1.78 2.81 20.82
N ARG A 155 -1.67 1.47 20.94
CA ARG A 155 -2.23 0.54 19.95
C ARG A 155 -3.75 0.35 20.09
N LEU A 156 -4.30 0.48 21.30
CA LEU A 156 -5.74 0.42 21.55
C LEU A 156 -6.36 1.81 21.47
N ARG A 157 -6.95 2.16 20.33
CA ARG A 157 -7.52 3.50 20.08
C ARG A 157 -9.03 3.44 19.80
N PRO A 158 -9.79 4.44 20.25
CA PRO A 158 -11.18 4.58 19.85
C PRO A 158 -11.31 4.64 18.32
N PHE A 159 -12.43 4.12 17.81
CA PHE A 159 -12.71 4.20 16.38
C PHE A 159 -12.84 5.67 15.94
N ASP A 160 -12.04 6.04 14.94
CA ASP A 160 -12.16 7.30 14.22
C ASP A 160 -12.59 7.02 12.78
N LYS A 161 -13.83 7.39 12.47
CA LYS A 161 -14.41 7.23 11.15
C LYS A 161 -13.68 8.06 10.09
N ALA A 162 -13.30 9.30 10.40
CA ALA A 162 -12.67 10.19 9.42
C ALA A 162 -11.27 9.68 9.07
N ALA A 163 -10.49 9.27 10.08
CA ALA A 163 -9.18 8.66 9.86
C ALA A 163 -9.31 7.34 9.07
N THR A 164 -10.29 6.50 9.41
CA THR A 164 -10.54 5.24 8.69
C THR A 164 -10.98 5.48 7.25
N ASP A 165 -11.84 6.46 6.98
CA ASP A 165 -12.25 6.84 5.63
C ASP A 165 -11.04 7.27 4.78
N GLN A 166 -10.15 8.08 5.34
CA GLN A 166 -8.94 8.50 4.66
C GLN A 166 -8.01 7.32 4.36
N ARG A 167 -7.80 6.40 5.31
CA ARG A 167 -6.98 5.20 5.10
C ARG A 167 -7.53 4.30 4.00
N VAL A 168 -8.84 4.05 3.99
CA VAL A 168 -9.49 3.26 2.93
C VAL A 168 -9.30 3.93 1.56
N ARG A 169 -9.49 5.25 1.47
CA ARG A 169 -9.25 6.01 0.23
C ARG A 169 -7.81 5.91 -0.23
N ASN A 170 -6.85 6.04 0.69
CA ASN A 170 -5.42 5.91 0.44
C ASN A 170 -5.11 4.50 -0.11
N VAL A 171 -5.57 3.43 0.53
CA VAL A 171 -5.30 2.05 0.08
C VAL A 171 -5.98 1.71 -1.24
N VAL A 172 -7.18 2.21 -1.52
CA VAL A 172 -7.73 2.05 -2.88
C VAL A 172 -6.89 2.84 -3.89
N GLY A 173 -6.48 4.05 -3.51
CA GLY A 173 -5.51 4.86 -4.21
C GLY A 173 -6.08 5.58 -5.44
N ALA A 174 -5.25 6.45 -5.99
CA ALA A 174 -5.49 7.17 -7.23
C ALA A 174 -4.26 7.09 -8.12
N VAL A 175 -4.46 7.13 -9.44
CA VAL A 175 -3.36 7.10 -10.41
C VAL A 175 -2.45 8.32 -10.19
N PRO A 176 -1.13 8.14 -10.00
CA PRO A 176 -0.20 9.25 -9.89
C PRO A 176 -0.32 10.21 -11.08
N GLU A 177 -0.22 11.51 -10.82
CA GLU A 177 -0.38 12.55 -11.82
C GLU A 177 0.68 12.44 -12.93
N SER A 178 1.92 12.09 -12.57
CA SER A 178 3.00 11.86 -13.54
C SER A 178 2.68 10.70 -14.49
N VAL A 179 2.00 9.65 -13.99
CA VAL A 179 1.54 8.52 -14.81
C VAL A 179 0.44 8.98 -15.76
N ARG A 180 -0.57 9.70 -15.26
CA ARG A 180 -1.66 10.28 -16.07
C ARG A 180 -1.10 11.14 -17.20
N LEU A 181 -0.21 12.07 -16.86
CA LEU A 181 0.38 13.00 -17.81
C LEU A 181 1.11 12.27 -18.96
N LEU A 182 1.91 11.23 -18.64
CA LEU A 182 2.62 10.48 -19.67
C LEU A 182 1.67 9.62 -20.52
N LEU A 183 0.61 9.05 -19.93
CA LEU A 183 -0.43 8.32 -20.67
C LEU A 183 -1.19 9.26 -21.62
N ASP A 184 -1.56 10.45 -21.16
CA ASP A 184 -2.26 11.46 -21.96
C ASP A 184 -1.41 11.95 -23.12
N LEU A 185 -0.12 12.23 -22.89
CA LEU A 185 0.84 12.56 -23.95
C LEU A 185 1.03 11.42 -24.96
N ALA A 186 0.78 10.18 -24.54
CA ALA A 186 0.89 9.00 -25.39
C ALA A 186 -0.41 8.64 -26.12
N ALA A 187 -1.55 9.29 -25.82
CA ALA A 187 -2.88 8.92 -26.31
C ALA A 187 -2.94 8.77 -27.84
N ASP A 188 -2.34 9.69 -28.59
CA ASP A 188 -2.28 9.68 -30.06
C ASP A 188 -1.06 8.91 -30.63
N GLY A 189 -0.26 8.32 -29.75
CA GLY A 189 0.96 7.58 -30.10
C GLY A 189 2.21 8.45 -30.18
N ILE A 190 3.25 8.04 -29.47
CA ILE A 190 4.56 8.69 -29.47
C ILE A 190 5.52 7.89 -30.34
N ARG A 191 6.00 8.47 -31.45
CA ARG A 191 7.12 7.88 -32.18
C ARG A 191 8.42 8.08 -31.40
N LEU A 192 9.03 6.98 -30.98
CA LEU A 192 10.31 7.01 -30.28
C LEU A 192 11.45 7.44 -31.20
N THR A 193 12.49 8.01 -30.61
CA THR A 193 13.75 8.27 -31.32
C THR A 193 14.40 6.95 -31.76
N PRO A 194 15.35 6.97 -32.73
CA PRO A 194 16.07 5.75 -33.11
C PRO A 194 16.76 5.03 -31.95
N GLY A 195 17.14 5.77 -30.90
CA GLY A 195 17.72 5.22 -29.67
C GLY A 195 16.69 4.74 -28.64
N GLY A 196 15.41 4.63 -29.00
CA GLY A 196 14.34 4.16 -28.10
C GLY A 196 13.86 5.18 -27.07
N ARG A 197 14.42 6.39 -27.05
CA ARG A 197 14.04 7.45 -26.10
C ARG A 197 12.77 8.18 -26.52
N LEU A 198 12.07 8.77 -25.55
CA LEU A 198 11.01 9.73 -25.79
C LEU A 198 11.53 10.93 -26.61
N PRO A 199 10.74 11.43 -27.58
CA PRO A 199 11.14 12.60 -28.36
C PRO A 199 11.19 13.84 -27.48
N ARG A 200 12.04 14.80 -27.87
CA ARG A 200 12.27 16.03 -27.11
C ARG A 200 10.98 16.79 -26.77
N THR A 201 9.97 16.76 -27.64
CA THR A 201 8.67 17.40 -27.38
C THR A 201 7.99 16.85 -26.13
N VAL A 202 7.97 15.52 -25.95
CA VAL A 202 7.41 14.85 -24.76
C VAL A 202 8.25 15.15 -23.53
N VAL A 203 9.58 15.04 -23.64
CA VAL A 203 10.52 15.36 -22.55
C VAL A 203 10.31 16.79 -22.04
N ARG A 204 10.11 17.74 -22.96
CA ARG A 204 9.84 19.15 -22.64
C ARG A 204 8.51 19.35 -21.95
N SER A 205 7.47 18.67 -22.42
CA SER A 205 6.14 18.73 -21.81
C SER A 205 6.16 18.19 -20.39
N MET A 206 6.81 17.06 -20.15
CA MET A 206 6.99 16.50 -18.81
C MET A 206 7.78 17.47 -17.90
N GLN A 207 8.89 18.05 -18.39
CA GLN A 207 9.67 19.01 -17.61
C GLN A 207 8.86 20.26 -17.22
N GLN A 208 7.92 20.72 -18.04
CA GLN A 208 7.08 21.87 -17.71
C GLN A 208 6.19 21.60 -16.49
N HIS A 209 5.70 20.36 -16.33
CA HIS A 209 4.90 19.94 -15.18
C HIS A 209 5.77 19.50 -14.00
N ARG A 210 6.98 19.01 -14.26
CA ARG A 210 7.95 18.52 -13.27
C ARG A 210 9.31 19.22 -13.43
N PRO A 211 9.43 20.53 -13.13
CA PRO A 211 10.65 21.28 -13.36
C PRO A 211 11.85 20.76 -12.53
N HIS A 212 11.57 20.26 -11.32
CA HIS A 212 12.57 19.76 -10.37
C HIS A 212 13.23 18.43 -10.78
N TRP A 213 12.67 17.71 -11.76
CA TRP A 213 13.27 16.45 -12.23
C TRP A 213 14.61 16.63 -12.95
N HIS A 214 14.92 17.85 -13.42
CA HIS A 214 16.24 18.17 -13.93
C HIS A 214 17.08 18.83 -12.84
N ILE A 215 18.10 18.12 -12.33
CA ILE A 215 18.94 18.61 -11.22
C ILE A 215 19.62 19.97 -11.48
N LEU A 216 20.07 20.21 -12.72
CA LEU A 216 20.66 21.51 -13.11
C LEU A 216 19.64 22.62 -13.41
N GLY A 217 18.33 22.37 -13.27
CA GLY A 217 17.26 23.35 -13.48
C GLY A 217 17.16 23.93 -14.90
N ARG A 218 17.92 23.38 -15.85
CA ARG A 218 18.00 23.90 -17.22
C ARG A 218 17.12 23.10 -18.17
N PRO A 219 16.84 23.64 -19.36
CA PRO A 219 16.09 22.92 -20.37
C PRO A 219 16.66 21.50 -20.70
N ALA A 220 15.94 20.41 -20.39
CA ALA A 220 16.22 19.00 -20.75
C ALA A 220 16.27 18.71 -22.27
N ALA A 221 17.45 18.34 -22.79
CA ALA A 221 17.63 18.03 -24.20
C ALA A 221 17.18 16.61 -24.58
N THR A 222 17.36 15.67 -23.66
CA THR A 222 17.02 14.25 -23.80
C THR A 222 16.34 13.73 -22.55
N GLU A 223 15.68 12.57 -22.67
CA GLU A 223 15.08 11.84 -21.56
C GLU A 223 16.07 11.55 -20.43
N ASP A 224 17.35 11.30 -20.76
CA ASP A 224 18.43 11.05 -19.78
C ASP A 224 18.69 12.24 -18.83
N ASN A 225 18.20 13.44 -19.18
CA ASN A 225 18.28 14.60 -18.30
C ASN A 225 17.19 14.60 -17.21
N LEU A 226 16.20 13.71 -17.32
CA LEU A 226 15.08 13.53 -16.40
C LEU A 226 15.01 12.04 -15.97
N PRO A 227 15.87 11.59 -15.04
CA PRO A 227 15.93 10.17 -14.65
C PRO A 227 14.57 9.58 -14.20
N ALA A 228 13.74 10.37 -13.51
CA ALA A 228 12.39 9.96 -13.11
C ALA A 228 11.48 9.70 -14.33
N LEU A 229 11.59 10.49 -15.40
CA LEU A 229 10.85 10.25 -16.65
C LEU A 229 11.32 8.97 -17.35
N ALA A 230 12.64 8.77 -17.43
CA ALA A 230 13.21 7.58 -18.06
C ALA A 230 12.72 6.29 -17.38
N VAL A 231 12.80 6.26 -16.04
CA VAL A 231 12.30 5.14 -15.24
C VAL A 231 10.80 4.96 -15.39
N LEU A 232 10.02 6.05 -15.40
CA LEU A 232 8.57 5.99 -15.57
C LEU A 232 8.19 5.40 -16.94
N HIS A 233 8.86 5.85 -18.02
CA HIS A 233 8.63 5.32 -19.36
C HIS A 233 8.89 3.80 -19.43
N ASP A 234 10.01 3.34 -18.90
CA ASP A 234 10.33 1.91 -18.88
C ASP A 234 9.35 1.12 -18.00
N LEU A 235 9.01 1.65 -16.83
CA LEU A 235 8.05 1.05 -15.90
C LEU A 235 6.69 0.86 -16.56
N LEU A 236 6.11 1.91 -17.18
CA LEU A 236 4.79 1.81 -17.80
C LEU A 236 4.76 0.78 -18.94
N ARG A 237 5.88 0.55 -19.62
CA ARG A 237 6.01 -0.54 -20.60
C ARG A 237 6.09 -1.90 -19.91
N GLN A 238 6.90 -2.03 -18.87
CA GLN A 238 7.09 -3.25 -18.10
C GLN A 238 5.76 -3.75 -17.51
N VAL A 239 4.96 -2.85 -16.94
CA VAL A 239 3.65 -3.20 -16.36
C VAL A 239 2.51 -3.27 -17.39
N GLY A 240 2.81 -3.08 -18.68
CA GLY A 240 1.85 -3.23 -19.77
C GLY A 240 0.81 -2.10 -19.85
N LEU A 241 1.11 -0.91 -19.35
CA LEU A 241 0.30 0.30 -19.53
C LEU A 241 0.62 1.02 -20.84
N LEU A 242 1.86 0.90 -21.32
CA LEU A 242 2.29 1.35 -22.64
C LEU A 242 2.78 0.16 -23.48
N ARG A 243 2.48 0.19 -24.78
CA ARG A 243 2.92 -0.82 -25.75
C ARG A 243 3.67 -0.16 -26.90
N LEU A 244 4.84 -0.71 -27.22
CA LEU A 244 5.62 -0.32 -28.38
C LEU A 244 5.28 -1.21 -29.59
N ARG A 245 4.86 -0.60 -30.71
CA ARG A 245 4.62 -1.30 -31.98
C ARG A 245 5.14 -0.45 -33.14
N HIS A 246 6.00 -1.02 -33.98
CA HIS A 246 6.61 -0.34 -35.13
C HIS A 246 7.23 1.04 -34.77
N GLY A 247 7.89 1.13 -33.62
CA GLY A 247 8.52 2.37 -33.14
C GLY A 247 7.57 3.42 -32.56
N VAL A 248 6.27 3.11 -32.45
CA VAL A 248 5.25 3.98 -31.85
C VAL A 248 4.80 3.41 -30.51
N LEU A 249 4.89 4.21 -29.47
CA LEU A 249 4.47 3.90 -28.11
C LEU A 249 3.03 4.39 -27.89
N THR A 250 2.14 3.53 -27.42
CA THR A 250 0.70 3.81 -27.25
C THR A 250 0.17 3.23 -25.95
N PRO A 251 -0.81 3.86 -25.28
CA PRO A 251 -1.54 3.27 -24.15
C PRO A 251 -2.19 1.94 -24.51
N THR A 252 -2.23 1.02 -23.55
CA THR A 252 -3.03 -0.20 -23.65
C THR A 252 -4.43 0.02 -23.09
N ARG A 253 -5.34 -0.93 -23.31
CA ARG A 253 -6.71 -0.88 -22.74
C ARG A 253 -6.72 -0.75 -21.21
N ALA A 254 -5.68 -1.22 -20.53
CA ALA A 254 -5.59 -1.09 -19.07
C ALA A 254 -5.40 0.36 -18.63
N ALA A 255 -4.94 1.26 -19.51
CA ALA A 255 -4.79 2.68 -19.23
C ALA A 255 -6.13 3.44 -19.17
N ASP A 256 -7.23 2.85 -19.67
CA ASP A 256 -8.55 3.48 -19.70
C ASP A 256 -9.32 3.34 -18.37
N ASP A 257 -8.79 2.58 -17.41
CA ASP A 257 -9.42 2.29 -16.12
C ASP A 257 -8.42 2.50 -14.97
N ASP A 258 -8.70 3.47 -14.10
CA ASP A 258 -7.84 3.82 -12.98
C ASP A 258 -7.51 2.65 -12.05
N GLN A 259 -8.47 1.77 -11.79
CA GLN A 259 -8.23 0.62 -10.92
C GLN A 259 -7.30 -0.39 -11.62
N ALA A 260 -7.48 -0.59 -12.93
CA ALA A 260 -6.56 -1.38 -13.73
C ALA A 260 -5.16 -0.76 -13.78
N VAL A 261 -5.04 0.57 -13.90
CA VAL A 261 -3.77 1.29 -13.83
C VAL A 261 -3.08 1.05 -12.49
N MET A 262 -3.78 1.28 -11.38
CA MET A 262 -3.24 1.06 -10.04
C MET A 262 -2.76 -0.38 -9.85
N ARG A 263 -3.55 -1.36 -10.28
CA ARG A 263 -3.17 -2.79 -10.22
C ARG A 263 -1.91 -3.09 -11.03
N ARG A 264 -1.77 -2.52 -12.23
CA ARG A 264 -0.56 -2.67 -13.05
C ARG A 264 0.65 -2.02 -12.38
N LEU A 265 0.52 -0.81 -11.85
CA LEU A 265 1.62 -0.13 -11.16
C LEU A 265 2.08 -0.92 -9.93
N ARG A 266 1.14 -1.42 -9.11
CA ARG A 266 1.44 -2.27 -7.95
C ARG A 266 2.20 -3.54 -8.31
N SER A 267 1.93 -4.13 -9.48
CA SER A 267 2.63 -5.34 -9.95
C SER A 267 4.14 -5.15 -10.20
N ALA A 268 4.64 -3.90 -10.22
CA ALA A 268 6.07 -3.63 -10.29
C ALA A 268 6.81 -3.87 -8.97
N PHE A 269 6.09 -3.99 -7.86
CA PHE A 269 6.63 -4.10 -6.52
C PHE A 269 6.46 -5.52 -6.02
N SER A 270 7.48 -6.35 -6.23
CA SER A 270 7.48 -7.70 -5.67
C SER A 270 7.59 -7.61 -4.14
N PRO A 271 6.67 -8.24 -3.39
CA PRO A 271 6.72 -8.24 -1.93
C PRO A 271 8.00 -8.93 -1.44
N ASN A 272 8.47 -8.56 -0.24
CA ASN A 272 9.65 -9.14 0.42
C ASN A 272 10.96 -9.04 -0.37
N THR A 273 11.04 -8.13 -1.36
CA THR A 273 12.31 -7.79 -2.01
C THR A 273 12.91 -6.55 -1.36
N PHE A 274 14.24 -6.49 -1.29
CA PHE A 274 14.94 -5.38 -0.65
C PHE A 274 14.57 -4.01 -1.25
N GLY A 275 14.38 -3.94 -2.57
CA GLY A 275 13.99 -2.71 -3.25
C GLY A 275 12.62 -2.21 -2.83
N THR A 276 11.63 -3.11 -2.76
CA THR A 276 10.27 -2.77 -2.32
C THR A 276 10.25 -2.38 -0.85
N GLU A 277 10.94 -3.12 0.03
CA GLU A 277 11.01 -2.81 1.46
C GLU A 277 11.62 -1.41 1.70
N ILE A 278 12.68 -1.07 0.96
CA ILE A 278 13.31 0.26 1.03
C ILE A 278 12.32 1.35 0.62
N ILE A 279 11.53 1.14 -0.43
CA ILE A 279 10.53 2.13 -0.86
C ILE A 279 9.44 2.26 0.20
N GLU A 280 8.85 1.17 0.66
CA GLU A 280 7.77 1.19 1.65
C GLU A 280 8.20 1.84 2.96
N LEU A 281 9.36 1.47 3.52
CA LEU A 281 9.88 2.08 4.74
C LEU A 281 10.22 3.56 4.55
N THR A 282 10.81 3.93 3.41
CA THR A 282 11.12 5.34 3.11
C THR A 282 9.86 6.17 3.10
N ILE A 283 8.83 5.70 2.39
CA ILE A 283 7.56 6.41 2.27
C ILE A 283 6.82 6.45 3.61
N ALA A 284 6.81 5.34 4.36
CA ALA A 284 6.18 5.28 5.68
C ALA A 284 6.82 6.28 6.66
N VAL A 285 8.16 6.33 6.72
CA VAL A 285 8.91 7.27 7.57
C VAL A 285 8.60 8.72 7.21
N LEU A 286 8.60 9.06 5.91
CA LEU A 286 8.30 10.42 5.46
C LEU A 286 6.84 10.81 5.68
N ALA A 287 5.90 9.87 5.51
CA ALA A 287 4.49 10.11 5.76
C ALA A 287 4.19 10.30 7.26
N ALA A 288 4.91 9.61 8.14
CA ALA A 288 4.75 9.71 9.60
C ALA A 288 5.43 10.95 10.20
N HIS A 289 6.66 11.25 9.79
CA HIS A 289 7.50 12.26 10.44
C HIS A 289 7.69 13.55 9.62
N GLY A 290 7.13 13.62 8.42
CA GLY A 290 7.29 14.75 7.51
C GLY A 290 8.66 14.80 6.83
N PRO A 291 9.04 15.98 6.29
CA PRO A 291 10.29 16.15 5.56
C PRO A 291 11.54 15.86 6.41
N LEU A 292 12.49 15.11 5.85
CA LEU A 292 13.74 14.74 6.51
C LEU A 292 14.94 14.94 5.58
N ASP A 293 16.08 15.34 6.15
CA ASP A 293 17.34 15.25 5.42
C ASP A 293 17.73 13.79 5.13
N GLU A 294 18.58 13.59 4.14
CA GLU A 294 18.96 12.25 3.64
C GLU A 294 19.54 11.35 4.75
N LEU A 295 20.34 11.91 5.65
CA LEU A 295 21.02 11.13 6.68
C LEU A 295 20.01 10.66 7.74
N LYS A 296 19.17 11.55 8.25
CA LYS A 296 18.13 11.20 9.23
C LYS A 296 17.09 10.24 8.65
N LEU A 297 16.73 10.42 7.39
CA LEU A 297 15.83 9.49 6.68
C LEU A 297 16.43 8.09 6.67
N ALA A 298 17.69 7.96 6.24
CA ALA A 298 18.36 6.68 6.19
C ALA A 298 18.57 6.06 7.58
N GLU A 299 18.85 6.86 8.61
CA GLU A 299 18.94 6.37 10.01
C GLU A 299 17.61 5.81 10.50
N ARG A 300 16.49 6.48 10.21
CA ARG A 300 15.15 5.98 10.56
C ARG A 300 14.82 4.69 9.80
N VAL A 301 15.02 4.66 8.47
CA VAL A 301 14.79 3.45 7.67
C VAL A 301 15.69 2.30 8.13
N HIS A 302 16.96 2.56 8.43
CA HIS A 302 17.90 1.54 8.88
C HIS A 302 17.49 0.90 10.21
N ARG A 303 16.92 1.66 11.15
CA ARG A 303 16.40 1.10 12.42
C ARG A 303 15.20 0.18 12.23
N LEU A 304 14.41 0.41 11.18
CA LEU A 304 13.21 -0.39 10.88
C LEU A 304 13.53 -1.63 10.05
N LEU A 305 14.67 -1.64 9.34
CA LEU A 305 15.13 -2.83 8.65
C LEU A 305 15.49 -3.91 9.67
N GLY A 306 14.80 -5.04 9.61
CA GLY A 306 15.11 -6.20 10.44
C GLY A 306 16.52 -6.75 10.20
N HIS A 307 17.02 -7.55 11.14
CA HIS A 307 18.38 -8.11 11.11
C HIS A 307 18.64 -9.16 9.99
N GLY A 308 17.61 -9.48 9.19
CA GLY A 308 17.70 -10.47 8.12
C GLY A 308 18.37 -9.96 6.84
N TRP A 309 18.43 -8.65 6.63
CA TRP A 309 19.04 -8.07 5.42
C TRP A 309 20.56 -8.00 5.54
N GLN A 310 21.24 -8.59 4.55
CA GLN A 310 22.70 -8.68 4.53
C GLN A 310 23.26 -8.43 3.13
N ARG A 311 24.50 -7.94 3.07
CA ARG A 311 25.30 -7.82 1.86
C ARG A 311 26.61 -8.57 2.06
N ASP A 312 26.88 -9.53 1.19
CA ASP A 312 28.09 -10.37 1.26
C ASP A 312 28.26 -11.04 2.64
N GLY A 313 27.14 -11.45 3.26
CA GLY A 313 27.08 -12.10 4.58
C GLY A 313 27.30 -11.16 5.77
N GLN A 314 27.37 -9.84 5.56
CA GLN A 314 27.46 -8.83 6.60
C GLN A 314 26.13 -8.08 6.75
N PRO A 315 25.76 -7.66 7.98
CA PRO A 315 24.63 -6.75 8.18
C PRO A 315 24.78 -5.49 7.34
N LEU A 316 23.67 -4.96 6.85
CA LEU A 316 23.68 -3.71 6.10
C LEU A 316 24.23 -2.55 6.95
N THR A 317 25.00 -1.68 6.31
CA THR A 317 25.44 -0.43 6.94
C THR A 317 24.47 0.70 6.62
N LEU A 318 24.55 1.80 7.39
CA LEU A 318 23.81 3.03 7.06
C LEU A 318 24.14 3.53 5.64
N HIS A 319 25.37 3.32 5.17
CA HIS A 319 25.75 3.67 3.80
C HIS A 319 25.01 2.81 2.76
N ASP A 320 24.87 1.50 2.99
CA ASP A 320 24.10 0.63 2.10
C ASP A 320 22.64 1.07 1.99
N VAL A 321 22.02 1.45 3.11
CA VAL A 321 20.64 1.94 3.15
C VAL A 321 20.52 3.26 2.38
N ARG A 322 21.43 4.22 2.60
CA ARG A 322 21.46 5.49 1.83
C ARG A 322 21.56 5.24 0.33
N MET A 323 22.47 4.35 -0.08
CA MET A 323 22.64 4.00 -1.49
C MET A 323 21.41 3.30 -2.07
N ALA A 324 20.72 2.48 -1.26
CA ALA A 324 19.48 1.84 -1.66
C ALA A 324 18.35 2.86 -1.88
N ILE A 325 18.15 3.80 -0.94
CA ILE A 325 17.18 4.89 -1.09
C ILE A 325 17.49 5.71 -2.34
N ALA A 326 18.75 6.11 -2.53
CA ALA A 326 19.19 6.86 -3.71
C ALA A 326 18.91 6.10 -5.01
N LYS A 327 19.14 4.78 -5.04
CA LYS A 327 18.85 3.91 -6.19
C LYS A 327 17.36 3.87 -6.53
N GLN A 328 16.47 3.89 -5.53
CA GLN A 328 15.02 3.87 -5.72
C GLN A 328 14.40 5.26 -5.92
N SER A 329 15.16 6.34 -5.71
CA SER A 329 14.64 7.72 -5.81
C SER A 329 13.94 8.02 -7.14
N SER A 330 14.48 7.57 -8.26
CA SER A 330 13.91 7.88 -9.58
C SER A 330 12.56 7.22 -9.82
N ILE A 331 12.35 5.97 -9.37
CA ILE A 331 11.03 5.32 -9.45
C ILE A 331 10.03 5.98 -8.50
N MET A 332 10.45 6.30 -7.28
CA MET A 332 9.59 6.98 -6.31
C MET A 332 9.13 8.35 -6.81
N ARG A 333 10.03 9.12 -7.44
CA ARG A 333 9.72 10.42 -8.05
C ARG A 333 8.83 10.31 -9.28
N GLY A 334 9.10 9.34 -10.16
CA GLY A 334 8.28 9.09 -11.35
C GLY A 334 6.84 8.69 -11.02
N LEU A 335 6.62 8.12 -9.85
CA LEU A 335 5.32 7.70 -9.31
C LEU A 335 4.74 8.68 -8.30
N ASP A 336 5.32 9.88 -8.17
CA ASP A 336 4.89 10.94 -7.22
C ASP A 336 4.82 10.47 -5.75
N LEU A 337 5.63 9.48 -5.37
CA LEU A 337 5.79 9.03 -3.99
C LEU A 337 6.72 9.93 -3.19
N LEU A 338 7.66 10.59 -3.87
CA LEU A 338 8.51 11.65 -3.31
C LEU A 338 8.21 12.99 -3.99
N ASP A 339 8.29 14.07 -3.21
CA ASP A 339 8.34 15.44 -3.69
C ASP A 339 9.78 15.97 -3.56
N ASP A 340 10.25 16.66 -4.60
CA ASP A 340 11.60 17.21 -4.71
C ASP A 340 11.60 18.74 -4.86
N ALA A 341 10.53 19.42 -4.45
CA ALA A 341 10.50 20.88 -4.45
C ALA A 341 11.65 21.49 -3.63
N ASP A 342 12.04 20.82 -2.53
CA ASP A 342 13.22 21.15 -1.72
C ASP A 342 14.32 20.11 -1.91
N TRP A 343 15.50 20.53 -2.36
CA TRP A 343 16.65 19.63 -2.55
C TRP A 343 17.38 19.31 -1.24
N HIS A 344 17.08 20.03 -0.15
CA HIS A 344 17.67 19.82 1.17
C HIS A 344 16.96 18.76 2.00
N ALA A 345 15.72 18.41 1.64
CA ALA A 345 14.90 17.46 2.39
C ALA A 345 14.12 16.54 1.45
N CYS A 346 14.09 15.25 1.77
CA CYS A 346 13.17 14.31 1.17
C CYS A 346 11.78 14.53 1.77
N THR A 347 10.77 14.66 0.92
CA THR A 347 9.37 14.88 1.34
C THR A 347 8.47 13.83 0.72
N ALA A 348 7.46 13.37 1.47
CA ALA A 348 6.43 12.49 0.92
C ALA A 348 5.64 13.22 -0.18
N GLY A 349 5.56 12.61 -1.36
CA GLY A 349 4.81 13.13 -2.49
C GLY A 349 3.30 12.88 -2.38
N PRO A 350 2.50 13.45 -3.28
CA PRO A 350 1.04 13.37 -3.23
C PRO A 350 0.51 11.93 -3.38
N SER A 351 1.28 11.02 -3.99
CA SER A 351 0.89 9.60 -4.16
C SER A 351 1.53 8.67 -3.12
N ALA A 352 2.30 9.19 -2.17
CA ALA A 352 3.03 8.42 -1.14
C ALA A 352 2.15 7.36 -0.47
N ARG A 353 0.94 7.75 -0.07
CA ARG A 353 -0.01 6.91 0.65
C ARG A 353 -0.96 6.11 -0.26
N SER A 354 -0.88 6.29 -1.58
CA SER A 354 -1.88 5.77 -2.53
C SER A 354 -1.49 4.47 -3.23
N LEU A 355 -0.19 4.23 -3.41
CA LEU A 355 0.27 3.14 -4.26
C LEU A 355 0.56 1.85 -3.50
N LEU A 356 1.16 1.96 -2.31
CA LEU A 356 1.68 0.83 -1.53
C LEU A 356 0.92 0.71 -0.20
N PRO A 357 -0.05 -0.22 -0.07
CA PRO A 357 -0.88 -0.35 1.13
C PRO A 357 -0.07 -0.59 2.41
N ARG A 358 1.04 -1.33 2.35
CA ARG A 358 1.90 -1.55 3.51
C ARG A 358 2.56 -0.26 4.00
N ALA A 359 2.94 0.64 3.10
CA ALA A 359 3.48 1.95 3.49
C ALA A 359 2.43 2.79 4.24
N GLU A 360 1.15 2.69 3.86
CA GLU A 360 0.03 3.33 4.57
C GLU A 360 -0.11 2.81 6.01
N MET A 361 -0.08 1.49 6.17
CA MET A 361 -0.19 0.84 7.48
C MET A 361 1.01 1.16 8.38
N LEU A 362 2.22 1.11 7.82
CA LEU A 362 3.45 1.42 8.55
C LEU A 362 3.52 2.90 8.95
N ALA A 363 3.10 3.83 8.08
CA ALA A 363 3.08 5.25 8.41
C ALA A 363 2.19 5.52 9.63
N GLU A 364 1.02 4.87 9.68
CA GLU A 364 0.13 4.94 10.84
C GLU A 364 0.85 4.41 12.09
N PHE A 365 1.43 3.20 12.04
CA PHE A 365 2.16 2.62 13.17
C PHE A 365 3.26 3.57 13.70
N LEU A 366 4.11 4.07 12.81
CA LEU A 366 5.24 4.95 13.15
C LEU A 366 4.82 6.32 13.71
N THR A 367 3.61 6.78 13.42
CA THR A 367 3.10 8.06 13.95
C THR A 367 2.86 7.98 15.47
N TYR A 368 2.64 6.79 16.02
CA TYR A 368 2.28 6.61 17.45
C TYR A 368 3.33 5.84 18.27
N ASP A 369 4.47 5.49 17.66
CA ASP A 369 5.57 4.74 18.28
C ASP A 369 6.68 5.66 18.85
N GLU A 370 6.41 6.98 18.92
CA GLU A 370 7.19 7.98 19.69
C GLU A 370 6.47 8.30 21.02
#